data_AF-A0A7W0JTV3-F1
#
_entry.id   AF-A0A7W0JTV3-F1
#
_cell.length_a   1.000
_cell.length_b   1.000
_cell.length_c   1.000
_cell.angle_alpha   90.00
_cell.angle_beta   90.00
_cell.angle_gamma   90.00
#
_symmetry.space_group_name_H-M   'P 1'
#
loop_
_entity.id
_entity.type
_entity.pdbx_description
1 polymer ?
#
loop_
_entity_poly.entity_id
_entity_poly.type
_entity_poly.pdbx_seq_one_letter_code
_entity_poly.pdbx_strand_id
1 'polypeptide(L)'
;PLQPSIFDIFATQTFLAKLAERGTLSETGKVGVLGMRVDERTRAAEQLHRFVEGLGMPVVGYLRDTQNYVHLAAQGLTLWDVAPNRVAKDREQWQPLLRWLES
;
A
#
# COMPACT_ATOMS: atom_id res chain seq x y z
N PRO A 1 -0.82 -0.50 5.82
CA PRO A 1 -1.64 0.70 5.53
C PRO A 1 -0.91 1.95 6.03
N LEU A 2 -0.29 2.75 5.15
CA LEU A 2 0.52 3.91 5.55
C LEU A 2 -0.07 5.19 5.00
N GLN A 3 -0.49 6.12 5.87
CA GLN A 3 -0.90 7.46 5.45
C GLN A 3 0.31 8.28 4.96
N PRO A 4 0.10 9.28 4.08
CA PRO A 4 1.16 10.10 3.48
C PRO A 4 1.67 11.20 4.43
N SER A 5 1.91 10.87 5.70
CA SER A 5 2.56 11.78 6.65
C SER A 5 4.02 11.39 6.84
N ILE A 6 4.91 12.37 6.97
CA ILE A 6 6.31 12.15 7.36
C ILE A 6 6.39 11.39 8.69
N PHE A 7 5.44 11.63 9.61
CA PHE A 7 5.37 10.91 10.89
C PHE A 7 5.04 9.43 10.70
N ASP A 8 4.13 9.10 9.76
CA ASP A 8 3.79 7.72 9.43
C ASP A 8 4.96 7.03 8.73
N ILE A 9 5.73 7.74 7.90
CA ILE A 9 6.95 7.22 7.27
C ILE A 9 7.99 6.84 8.34
N PHE A 10 8.28 7.70 9.32
CA PHE A 10 9.24 7.37 10.38
C PHE A 10 8.77 6.24 11.31
N ALA A 11 7.48 6.18 11.62
CA ALA A 11 6.90 5.04 12.35
C ALA A 11 7.05 3.74 11.54
N THR A 12 6.84 3.81 10.22
CA THR A 12 7.06 2.70 9.28
C THR A 12 8.51 2.28 9.27
N GLN A 13 9.47 3.20 9.28
CA GLN A 13 10.89 2.86 9.31
C GLN A 13 11.23 2.00 10.52
N THR A 14 10.75 2.40 11.70
CA THR A 14 11.00 1.67 12.95
C THR A 14 10.36 0.28 12.92
N PHE A 15 9.15 0.18 12.38
CA PHE A 15 8.45 -1.10 12.24
C PHE A 15 9.15 -2.03 11.24
N LEU A 16 9.51 -1.52 10.06
CA LEU A 16 10.17 -2.31 9.02
C LEU A 16 11.58 -2.75 9.45
N ALA A 17 12.33 -1.90 10.14
CA ALA A 17 13.62 -2.27 10.72
C ALA A 17 13.48 -3.42 11.74
N LYS A 18 12.49 -3.35 12.63
CA LYS A 18 12.19 -4.45 13.58
C LYS A 18 11.74 -5.73 12.88
N LEU A 19 11.04 -5.62 11.75
CA LEU A 19 10.65 -6.78 10.94
C LEU A 19 11.87 -7.43 10.29
N ALA A 20 12.82 -6.62 9.82
CA ALA A 20 14.11 -7.05 9.27
C ALA A 20 14.93 -7.83 10.31
N GLU A 21 15.05 -7.28 11.53
CA GLU A 21 15.77 -7.89 12.65
C GLU A 21 15.23 -9.28 13.03
N ARG A 22 13.93 -9.52 12.81
CA ARG A 22 13.29 -10.82 13.08
C ARG A 22 13.47 -11.86 11.98
N GLY A 23 14.20 -11.54 10.92
CA GLY A 23 14.42 -12.41 9.77
C GLY A 23 13.19 -12.58 8.86
N THR A 24 12.08 -11.87 9.13
CA THR A 24 10.85 -11.94 8.32
C THR A 24 11.07 -11.44 6.89
N LEU A 25 12.11 -10.63 6.66
CA LEU A 25 12.48 -10.10 5.35
C LEU A 25 13.44 -11.01 4.56
N SER A 26 13.87 -12.14 5.13
CA SER A 26 14.84 -13.05 4.48
C SER A 26 14.26 -13.84 3.29
N GLU A 27 12.94 -13.92 3.18
CA GLU A 27 12.27 -14.59 2.07
C GLU A 27 11.76 -13.55 1.06
N THR A 28 12.60 -13.28 0.05
CA THR A 28 12.30 -12.36 -1.04
C THR A 28 10.97 -12.72 -1.69
N GLY A 29 10.06 -11.73 -1.80
CA GLY A 29 8.74 -11.91 -2.43
C GLY A 29 7.58 -12.23 -1.48
N LYS A 30 7.81 -12.65 -0.23
CA LYS A 30 6.70 -12.89 0.73
C LYS A 30 6.17 -11.64 1.43
N VAL A 31 6.97 -10.57 1.46
CA VAL A 31 6.61 -9.32 2.14
C VAL A 31 6.82 -8.16 1.18
N GLY A 32 5.77 -7.39 0.95
CA GLY A 32 5.79 -6.19 0.11
C GLY A 32 5.12 -5.01 0.79
N VAL A 33 5.45 -3.80 0.35
CA VAL A 33 4.87 -2.56 0.88
C VAL A 33 3.77 -2.06 -0.05
N LEU A 34 2.60 -1.76 0.52
CA LEU A 34 1.49 -1.11 -0.16
C LEU A 34 1.27 0.29 0.44
N GLY A 35 1.48 1.33 -0.37
CA GLY A 35 1.16 2.70 0.04
C GLY A 35 -0.35 2.91 0.05
N MET A 36 -0.90 3.52 1.10
CA MET A 36 -2.36 3.71 1.23
C MET A 36 -2.73 5.15 1.48
N ARG A 37 -3.68 5.70 0.74
CA ARG A 37 -3.98 7.14 0.77
C ARG A 37 -2.79 8.02 0.41
N VAL A 38 -1.79 7.45 -0.25
CA VAL A 38 -0.60 8.16 -0.70
C VAL A 38 -0.80 8.57 -2.14
N ASP A 39 -0.68 9.85 -2.45
CA ASP A 39 -0.55 10.30 -3.83
C ASP A 39 0.89 10.05 -4.29
N GLU A 40 1.04 9.21 -5.31
CA GLU A 40 2.32 8.80 -5.92
C GLU A 40 3.19 10.00 -6.34
N ARG A 41 2.57 11.15 -6.61
CA ARG A 41 3.26 12.38 -7.06
C ARG A 41 3.84 13.18 -5.91
N THR A 42 3.68 12.74 -4.67
CA THR A 42 4.15 13.46 -3.48
C THR A 42 5.60 13.09 -3.15
N ARG A 43 6.34 14.04 -2.58
CA ARG A 43 7.70 13.80 -2.05
C ARG A 43 7.73 12.70 -0.98
N ALA A 44 6.62 12.55 -0.25
CA ALA A 44 6.43 11.49 0.74
C ALA A 44 6.43 10.09 0.10
N ALA A 45 5.76 9.92 -1.05
CA ALA A 45 5.76 8.66 -1.80
C ALA A 45 7.17 8.30 -2.29
N GLU A 46 7.92 9.29 -2.79
CA GLU A 46 9.29 9.11 -3.26
C GLU A 46 10.27 8.76 -2.12
N GLN A 47 10.10 9.37 -0.94
CA GLN A 47 10.90 9.05 0.25
C GLN A 47 10.60 7.63 0.76
N LEU A 48 9.33 7.23 0.78
CA LEU A 48 8.92 5.87 1.15
C LEU A 48 9.54 4.85 0.19
N HIS A 49 9.47 5.10 -1.12
CA HIS A 49 10.03 4.21 -2.13
C HIS A 49 11.52 3.96 -1.91
N ARG A 50 12.32 5.03 -1.81
CA ARG A 50 13.78 4.94 -1.57
C ARG A 50 14.13 4.21 -0.28
N PHE A 51 13.36 4.42 0.78
CA PHE A 51 13.60 3.73 2.05
C PHE A 51 13.35 2.22 1.94
N VAL A 52 12.23 1.84 1.34
CA VAL A 52 11.81 0.44 1.20
C VAL A 52 12.73 -0.32 0.24
N GLU A 53 13.21 0.33 -0.84
CA GLU A 53 14.28 -0.20 -1.69
C GLU A 53 15.56 -0.48 -0.90
N GLY A 54 15.96 0.44 -0.01
CA GLY A 54 17.13 0.26 0.86
C GLY A 54 17.01 -0.93 1.83
N LEU A 55 15.79 -1.37 2.14
CA LEU A 55 15.51 -2.57 2.94
C LEU A 55 15.37 -3.85 2.10
N GLY A 56 15.48 -3.77 0.77
CA GLY A 56 15.31 -4.91 -0.13
C GLY A 56 13.87 -5.39 -0.27
N MET A 57 12.88 -4.54 0.05
CA MET A 57 11.46 -4.89 -0.04
C MET A 57 10.85 -4.32 -1.33
N PRO A 58 9.97 -5.07 -2.03
CA PRO A 58 9.25 -4.53 -3.18
C PRO A 58 8.12 -3.61 -2.72
N VAL A 59 7.95 -2.48 -3.41
CA VAL A 59 6.70 -1.70 -3.36
C VAL A 59 5.72 -2.32 -4.35
N VAL A 60 4.62 -2.88 -3.83
CA VAL A 60 3.62 -3.62 -4.62
C VAL A 60 2.67 -2.67 -5.35
N GLY A 61 2.45 -1.48 -4.80
CA GLY A 61 1.64 -0.44 -5.43
C GLY A 61 1.15 0.61 -4.44
N TYR A 62 0.25 1.47 -4.92
CA TYR A 62 -0.37 2.54 -4.13
C TYR A 62 -1.88 2.53 -4.33
N LEU A 63 -2.61 2.69 -3.22
CA LEU A 63 -4.05 2.90 -3.22
C LEU A 63 -4.36 4.36 -2.92
N ARG A 64 -5.14 4.99 -3.79
CA ARG A 64 -5.57 6.37 -3.67
C ARG A 64 -6.47 6.60 -2.45
N ASP A 65 -6.47 7.84 -1.97
CA ASP A 65 -7.45 8.28 -0.98
C ASP A 65 -8.76 8.66 -1.69
N THR A 66 -9.80 7.85 -1.52
CA THR A 66 -11.13 8.11 -2.08
C THR A 66 -12.23 7.92 -1.06
N GLN A 67 -13.28 8.71 -1.23
CA GLN A 67 -14.53 8.55 -0.47
C GLN A 67 -15.22 7.22 -0.75
N ASN A 68 -14.90 6.54 -1.87
CA ASN A 68 -15.45 5.23 -2.20
C ASN A 68 -15.20 4.22 -1.07
N TYR A 69 -13.97 4.13 -0.55
CA TYR A 69 -13.66 3.21 0.55
C TYR A 69 -14.45 3.53 1.82
N VAL A 70 -14.56 4.82 2.17
CA VAL A 70 -15.29 5.25 3.38
C VAL A 70 -16.78 4.96 3.26
N HIS A 71 -17.38 5.28 2.12
CA HIS A 71 -18.80 5.08 1.88
C HIS A 71 -19.19 3.60 1.85
N LEU A 72 -18.39 2.77 1.17
CA LEU A 72 -18.63 1.33 1.08
C LEU A 72 -18.47 0.67 2.45
N ALA A 73 -17.42 1.02 3.20
CA ALA A 73 -17.22 0.50 4.55
C ALA A 73 -18.38 0.84 5.50
N ALA A 74 -18.93 2.07 5.40
CA ALA A 74 -20.10 2.47 6.19
C ALA A 74 -21.37 1.65 5.86
N GLN A 75 -21.42 1.03 4.68
CA GLN A 75 -22.51 0.17 4.23
C GLN A 75 -22.22 -1.33 4.41
N GLY A 76 -21.04 -1.69 4.94
CA GLY A 76 -20.60 -3.09 5.01
C GLY A 76 -20.28 -3.71 3.64
N LEU A 77 -19.99 -2.87 2.64
CA LEU A 77 -19.68 -3.27 1.27
C LEU A 77 -18.19 -3.14 0.97
N THR A 78 -17.75 -3.83 -0.07
CA THR A 78 -16.41 -3.75 -0.66
C THR A 78 -16.47 -3.14 -2.06
N LEU A 79 -15.30 -2.89 -2.66
CA LEU A 79 -15.19 -2.45 -4.06
C LEU A 79 -15.79 -3.45 -5.07
N TRP A 80 -15.98 -4.71 -4.66
CA TRP A 80 -16.46 -5.78 -5.54
C TRP A 80 -17.98 -5.98 -5.46
N ASP A 81 -18.65 -5.35 -4.48
CA ASP A 81 -20.09 -5.48 -4.26
C ASP A 81 -20.92 -4.42 -5.02
N VAL A 82 -20.26 -3.50 -5.73
CA VAL A 82 -20.91 -2.40 -6.46
C VAL A 82 -20.60 -2.42 -7.94
N ALA A 83 -21.41 -1.70 -8.72
CA ALA A 83 -21.23 -1.60 -10.17
C ALA A 83 -19.79 -1.15 -10.52
N PRO A 84 -19.08 -1.88 -11.42
CA PRO A 84 -17.67 -1.64 -11.72
C PRO A 84 -17.35 -0.19 -12.13
N ASN A 85 -18.27 0.45 -12.85
CA ASN A 85 -18.13 1.83 -13.31
C ASN A 85 -17.98 2.86 -12.17
N ARG A 86 -18.55 2.59 -10.98
CA ARG A 86 -18.47 3.50 -9.81
C ARG A 86 -17.10 3.52 -9.16
N VAL A 87 -16.36 2.42 -9.31
CA VAL A 87 -15.08 2.15 -8.62
C VAL A 87 -13.99 1.76 -9.61
N ALA A 88 -14.14 2.09 -10.89
CA ALA A 88 -13.26 1.61 -11.96
C ALA A 88 -11.79 1.95 -11.70
N LYS A 89 -11.52 3.20 -11.32
CA LYS A 89 -10.16 3.66 -10.97
C LYS A 89 -9.59 2.97 -9.73
N ASP A 90 -10.44 2.68 -8.74
CA ASP A 90 -9.98 1.98 -7.53
C ASP A 90 -9.66 0.52 -7.89
N ARG A 91 -10.53 -0.17 -8.63
CA ARG A 91 -10.30 -1.56 -9.08
C ARG A 91 -9.08 -1.70 -9.99
N GLU A 92 -8.78 -0.69 -10.79
CA GLU A 92 -7.56 -0.62 -11.61
C GLU A 92 -6.30 -0.58 -10.72
N GLN A 93 -6.29 0.26 -9.67
CA GLN A 93 -5.17 0.35 -8.73
C GLN A 93 -4.97 -0.91 -7.87
N TRP A 94 -6.00 -1.74 -7.72
CA TRP A 94 -5.86 -3.05 -7.05
C TRP A 94 -5.17 -4.10 -7.93
N GLN A 95 -5.12 -3.92 -9.25
CA GLN A 95 -4.58 -4.95 -10.15
C GLN A 95 -3.11 -5.33 -9.88
N PRO A 96 -2.17 -4.39 -9.60
CA PRO A 96 -0.80 -4.75 -9.25
C PRO A 96 -0.72 -5.63 -7.99
N LEU A 97 -1.52 -5.32 -6.97
CA LEU A 97 -1.58 -6.10 -5.73
C LEU A 97 -2.13 -7.50 -5.97
N LEU A 98 -3.22 -7.62 -6.72
CA LEU A 98 -3.81 -8.92 -7.05
C LEU A 98 -2.82 -9.80 -7.82
N ARG A 99 -2.11 -9.23 -8.81
CA ARG A 99 -1.07 -9.96 -9.55
C ARG A 99 0.10 -10.39 -8.67
N TRP A 100 0.51 -9.57 -7.72
CA TRP A 100 1.58 -9.91 -6.78
C TRP A 100 1.18 -11.03 -5.81
N LEU A 101 -0.10 -11.09 -5.40
CA LEU A 101 -0.59 -12.17 -4.55
C LEU A 101 -0.66 -13.53 -5.28
N GLU A 102 -0.67 -13.53 -6.61
CA GLU A 102 -0.69 -14.72 -7.46
C GLU A 102 0.71 -15.17 -7.91
N SER A 103 1.78 -14.41 -7.58
CA SER A 103 3.17 -14.73 -7.92
C SER A 103 3.88 -15.51 -6.82
#